data_AF-A0A7S3L379-F1
#
_entry.id   AF-A0A7S3L379-F1
#
_cell.length_a   1.000
_cell.length_b   1.000
_cell.length_c   1.000
_cell.angle_alpha   90.00
_cell.angle_beta   90.00
_cell.angle_gamma   90.00
#
_symmetry.space_group_name_H-M   'P 1'
#
loop_
_entity.id
_entity.type
_entity.pdbx_description
1 polymer ?
#
loop_
_entity_poly.entity_id
_entity_poly.type
_entity_poly.pdbx_seq_one_letter_code
_entity_poly.pdbx_strand_id
1 'polypeptide(L)'
;LDGRYTLSVQLVPSSTATDNTTNNTQMDDPASKELLLLCKTLLWHAHTLYHEHFVQQQAADDKAAEQQQQQQQGDSKPAASKAITTSSPHILQGCVHLGTKMLTERKIRMCFHELQSLYPSLQITCLSTSLLASAAHWTLQVGEWQVDAELEGGPRISICWWDKEDFRKVDFESVGIFRLFLQRQLRRVARQQEEEQ
;
A
#
# COMPACT_ATOMS: atom_id res chain seq x y z
N LEU A 1 -0.55 11.39 6.08
CA LEU A 1 0.68 11.04 6.82
C LEU A 1 0.45 11.42 8.27
N ASP A 2 0.74 10.54 9.23
CA ASP A 2 0.68 10.88 10.66
C ASP A 2 1.30 12.27 10.85
N GLY A 3 0.63 13.19 11.55
CA GLY A 3 0.82 14.65 11.53
C GLY A 3 2.21 15.23 11.87
N ARG A 4 3.27 14.41 11.81
CA ARG A 4 4.69 14.76 11.89
C ARG A 4 5.39 14.82 10.53
N TYR A 5 4.79 14.32 9.45
CA TYR A 5 5.41 14.29 8.12
C TYR A 5 4.53 14.94 7.05
N THR A 6 5.13 15.80 6.23
CA THR A 6 4.48 16.44 5.09
C THR A 6 5.14 15.95 3.81
N LEU A 7 4.35 15.48 2.84
CA LEU A 7 4.81 15.16 1.49
C LEU A 7 4.61 16.39 0.60
N SER A 8 5.71 16.98 0.14
CA SER A 8 5.70 18.07 -0.84
C SER A 8 6.08 17.54 -2.21
N VAL A 9 5.24 17.77 -3.22
CA VAL A 9 5.54 17.46 -4.62
C VAL A 9 5.78 18.78 -5.35
N GLN A 10 6.95 18.92 -5.98
CA GLN A 10 7.34 20.13 -6.70
C GLN A 10 7.69 19.78 -8.16
N LEU A 11 7.16 20.56 -9.09
CA LEU A 11 7.57 20.54 -10.49
C LEU A 11 8.89 21.30 -10.60
N VAL A 12 9.96 20.59 -10.97
CA VAL A 12 11.28 21.18 -11.19
C VAL A 12 11.47 21.39 -12.70
N PRO A 13 11.76 22.62 -13.17
CA PRO A 13 12.00 22.89 -14.59
C PRO A 13 13.19 22.10 -15.13
N SER A 14 13.04 21.56 -16.34
CA SER A 14 14.06 20.77 -17.04
C SER A 14 15.37 21.53 -17.30
N SER A 15 15.39 22.87 -17.23
CA SER A 15 16.62 23.68 -17.32
C SER A 15 17.52 23.61 -16.08
N THR A 16 17.02 23.07 -14.97
CA THR A 16 17.80 22.76 -13.76
C THR A 16 18.07 21.26 -13.61
N ALA A 17 17.59 20.44 -14.55
CA ALA A 17 17.88 19.01 -14.62
C ALA A 17 19.26 18.76 -15.29
N THR A 18 20.27 19.54 -14.95
CA THR A 18 21.66 19.11 -15.12
C THR A 18 21.93 18.11 -14.00
N ASP A 19 22.05 16.83 -14.37
CA ASP A 19 22.76 15.79 -13.63
C ASP A 19 22.83 15.98 -12.10
N ASN A 20 21.73 15.68 -11.39
CA ASN A 20 21.85 15.23 -9.99
C ASN A 20 22.33 13.77 -9.96
N THR A 21 23.39 13.48 -10.72
CA THR A 21 24.33 12.42 -10.39
C THR A 21 25.35 13.09 -9.48
N THR A 22 25.54 12.55 -8.27
CA THR A 22 26.58 12.94 -7.31
C THR A 22 26.52 14.37 -6.75
N ASN A 23 25.71 14.56 -5.72
CA ASN A 23 26.30 15.08 -4.48
C ASN A 23 26.25 13.97 -3.45
N ASN A 24 27.38 13.24 -3.38
CA ASN A 24 27.84 12.51 -2.20
C ASN A 24 27.91 13.50 -1.02
N THR A 25 26.78 13.80 -0.39
CA THR A 25 26.82 13.84 1.07
C THR A 25 26.69 12.38 1.45
N GLN A 26 27.78 11.82 1.97
CA GLN A 26 27.80 10.49 2.55
C GLN A 26 26.67 10.46 3.61
N MET A 27 25.48 10.03 3.22
CA MET A 27 24.38 9.80 4.13
C MET A 27 24.72 8.51 4.84
N ASP A 28 25.64 8.58 5.80
CA ASP A 28 26.01 7.45 6.66
C ASP A 28 24.88 7.10 7.64
N ASP A 29 23.85 7.95 7.73
CA ASP A 29 22.67 7.67 8.52
C ASP A 29 21.68 6.73 7.79
N PRO A 30 21.39 5.54 8.34
CA PRO A 30 20.44 4.60 7.75
C PRO A 30 19.03 5.18 7.59
N ALA A 31 18.59 6.08 8.46
CA ALA A 31 17.25 6.69 8.36
C ALA A 31 17.12 7.57 7.10
N SER A 32 18.21 8.25 6.73
CA SER A 32 18.26 9.11 5.54
C SER A 32 18.24 8.29 4.23
N LYS A 33 18.88 7.12 4.20
CA LYS A 33 18.82 6.18 3.06
C LYS A 33 17.42 5.61 2.84
N GLU A 34 16.73 5.27 3.92
CA GLU A 34 15.35 4.75 3.87
C GLU A 34 14.36 5.81 3.38
N LEU A 35 14.53 7.07 3.81
CA LEU A 35 13.71 8.19 3.33
C LEU A 35 13.91 8.42 1.83
N LEU A 36 15.17 8.40 1.36
CA LEU A 36 15.48 8.53 -0.06
C LEU A 36 14.85 7.40 -0.89
N LEU A 37 14.91 6.17 -0.39
CA LEU A 37 14.26 5.02 -1.02
C LEU A 37 12.74 5.22 -1.12
N LEU A 38 12.09 5.65 -0.02
CA LEU A 38 10.67 5.96 0.00
C LEU A 38 10.32 7.03 -1.06
N CYS A 39 11.06 8.13 -1.12
CA CYS A 39 10.83 9.18 -2.12
C CYS A 39 10.97 8.66 -3.56
N LYS A 40 11.99 7.83 -3.83
CA LYS A 40 12.17 7.20 -5.16
C LYS A 40 11.03 6.26 -5.51
N THR A 41 10.56 5.44 -4.56
CA THR A 41 9.42 4.54 -4.77
C THR A 41 8.14 5.32 -5.04
N LEU A 42 7.88 6.38 -4.28
CA LEU A 42 6.71 7.26 -4.49
C LEU A 42 6.74 7.94 -5.87
N LEU A 43 7.91 8.42 -6.29
CA LEU A 43 8.09 9.02 -7.60
C LEU A 43 7.86 7.99 -8.71
N TRP A 44 8.44 6.80 -8.59
CA TRP A 44 8.24 5.74 -9.58
C TRP A 44 6.77 5.32 -9.67
N HIS A 45 6.08 5.20 -8.53
CA HIS A 45 4.65 4.93 -8.51
C HIS A 45 3.83 6.06 -9.17
N ALA A 46 4.19 7.33 -8.96
CA ALA A 46 3.56 8.46 -9.64
C ALA A 46 3.69 8.34 -11.17
N HIS A 47 4.88 7.96 -11.64
CA HIS A 47 5.14 7.74 -13.07
C HIS A 47 4.29 6.58 -13.63
N THR A 48 4.18 5.48 -12.90
CA THR A 48 3.35 4.34 -13.30
C THR A 48 1.87 4.74 -13.39
N LEU A 49 1.33 5.41 -12.38
CA LEU A 49 -0.07 5.87 -12.38
C LEU A 49 -0.35 6.88 -13.49
N TYR A 50 0.61 7.77 -13.78
CA TYR A 50 0.49 8.70 -14.90
C TYR A 50 0.45 7.96 -16.24
N HIS A 51 1.33 6.98 -16.43
CA HIS A 51 1.37 6.17 -17.64
C HIS A 51 0.08 5.37 -17.82
N GLU A 52 -0.43 4.73 -16.75
CA GLU A 52 -1.70 4.00 -16.78
C GLU A 52 -2.87 4.92 -17.15
N HIS A 53 -2.94 6.11 -16.56
CA HIS A 53 -3.98 7.10 -16.89
C HIS A 53 -3.87 7.55 -18.35
N PHE A 54 -2.67 7.84 -18.85
CA PHE A 54 -2.45 8.22 -20.24
C PHE A 54 -2.90 7.12 -21.22
N VAL A 55 -2.53 5.86 -20.96
CA VAL A 55 -2.93 4.71 -21.78
C VAL A 55 -4.45 4.52 -21.75
N GLN A 56 -5.08 4.64 -20.58
CA GLN A 56 -6.54 4.54 -20.45
C GLN A 56 -7.26 5.67 -21.18
N GLN A 57 -6.73 6.89 -21.12
CA GLN A 57 -7.29 8.04 -21.81
C GLN A 57 -7.16 7.88 -23.32
N GLN A 58 -6.01 7.45 -23.83
CA GLN A 58 -5.82 7.16 -25.24
C GLN A 58 -6.77 6.06 -25.73
N ALA A 59 -6.93 4.98 -24.97
CA ALA A 59 -7.87 3.91 -25.31
C ALA A 59 -9.35 4.37 -25.27
N ALA A 60 -9.69 5.34 -24.42
CA ALA A 60 -11.03 5.93 -24.37
C ALA A 60 -11.29 6.86 -25.56
N ASP A 61 -10.30 7.67 -25.95
CA ASP A 61 -10.36 8.56 -27.10
C ASP A 61 -10.47 7.76 -28.42
N ASP A 62 -9.72 6.67 -28.55
CA ASP A 62 -9.80 5.76 -29.71
C ASP A 62 -11.20 5.12 -29.83
N LYS A 63 -11.77 4.65 -28.71
CA LYS A 63 -13.15 4.12 -28.68
C LYS A 63 -14.21 5.19 -29.00
N ALA A 64 -14.00 6.43 -28.56
CA ALA A 64 -14.91 7.53 -28.88
C ALA A 64 -14.84 7.91 -30.37
N ALA A 65 -13.66 7.85 -30.98
CA ALA A 65 -13.47 8.08 -32.42
C ALA A 65 -14.14 6.99 -33.28
N GLU A 66 -14.04 5.72 -32.88
CA GLU A 66 -14.74 4.60 -33.55
C GLU A 66 -16.27 4.73 -33.47
N GLN A 67 -16.81 5.12 -32.30
CA GLN A 67 -18.25 5.36 -32.13
C GLN A 67 -18.75 6.56 -32.95
N GLN A 68 -17.94 7.61 -33.11
CA GLN A 68 -18.28 8.76 -33.96
C GLN A 68 -18.24 8.42 -35.45
N GLN A 69 -17.35 7.53 -35.89
CA GLN A 69 -17.34 7.05 -37.28
C GLN A 69 -18.55 6.16 -37.61
N GLN A 70 -19.06 5.38 -36.65
CA GLN A 70 -20.28 4.59 -36.83
C GLN A 70 -21.56 5.45 -36.84
N GLN A 71 -21.60 6.57 -36.09
CA GLN A 71 -22.73 7.50 -36.10
C GLN A 71 -22.82 8.37 -37.38
N GLN A 72 -21.75 8.50 -38.17
CA GLN A 72 -21.79 9.25 -39.44
C GLN A 72 -22.40 8.47 -40.61
N GLN A 73 -22.78 7.20 -40.44
CA GLN A 73 -23.50 6.41 -41.47
C GLN A 73 -25.03 6.38 -41.26
N GLY A 74 -25.56 6.98 -40.18
CA GLY A 74 -26.98 7.09 -39.91
C GLY A 74 -27.42 8.55 -39.83
N ASP A 75 -28.31 8.96 -40.72
CA ASP A 75 -28.82 10.32 -40.84
C ASP A 75 -29.65 10.72 -39.60
N SER A 76 -29.02 11.32 -38.58
CA SER A 76 -29.67 12.19 -37.59
C SER A 76 -28.62 12.88 -36.69
N LYS A 77 -28.58 14.22 -36.74
CA LYS A 77 -27.93 15.04 -35.70
C LYS A 77 -28.63 14.82 -34.36
N PRO A 78 -27.84 14.65 -33.29
CA PRO A 78 -28.08 15.49 -32.12
C PRO A 78 -26.81 16.22 -31.70
N ALA A 79 -27.01 17.42 -31.15
CA ALA A 79 -25.95 18.25 -30.59
C ALA A 79 -25.26 17.49 -29.45
N ALA A 80 -24.05 16.99 -29.72
CA ALA A 80 -23.18 16.43 -28.69
C ALA A 80 -22.74 17.56 -27.75
N SER A 81 -23.43 17.67 -26.61
CA SER A 81 -22.86 18.30 -25.42
C SER A 81 -21.56 17.58 -25.12
N LYS A 82 -20.42 18.21 -25.47
CA LYS A 82 -19.09 17.76 -25.06
C LYS A 82 -18.95 17.95 -23.54
N ALA A 83 -19.57 17.06 -22.77
CA ALA A 83 -19.15 16.82 -21.40
C ALA A 83 -17.83 16.05 -21.50
N ILE A 84 -16.72 16.78 -21.68
CA ILE A 84 -15.40 16.23 -21.41
C ILE A 84 -15.37 16.04 -19.90
N THR A 85 -15.78 14.88 -19.43
CA THR A 85 -15.40 14.41 -18.10
C THR A 85 -13.92 14.08 -18.19
N THR A 86 -13.07 15.09 -18.05
CA THR A 86 -11.65 14.88 -17.79
C THR A 86 -11.58 14.13 -16.46
N SER A 87 -11.36 12.81 -16.52
CA SER A 87 -11.06 12.05 -15.31
C SER A 87 -9.79 12.65 -14.74
N SER A 88 -9.90 13.28 -13.57
CA SER A 88 -8.72 13.83 -12.92
C SER A 88 -7.84 12.64 -12.54
N PRO A 89 -6.58 12.59 -12.99
CA PRO A 89 -5.70 11.51 -12.59
C PRO A 89 -5.48 11.59 -11.08
N HIS A 90 -6.00 10.62 -10.35
CA HIS A 90 -5.87 10.49 -8.90
C HIS A 90 -4.43 10.10 -8.47
N ILE A 91 -3.40 10.52 -9.23
CA ILE A 91 -1.98 10.17 -9.05
C ILE A 91 -1.50 10.59 -7.66
N LEU A 92 -1.75 11.84 -7.26
CA LEU A 92 -1.35 12.34 -5.94
C LEU A 92 -2.02 11.56 -4.81
N GLN A 93 -3.27 11.16 -4.99
CA GLN A 93 -3.99 10.34 -4.01
C GLN A 93 -3.39 8.93 -3.95
N GLY A 94 -3.04 8.33 -5.09
CA GLY A 94 -2.33 7.06 -5.17
C GLY A 94 -0.97 7.10 -4.47
N CYS A 95 -0.17 8.16 -4.68
CA CYS A 95 1.09 8.35 -3.98
C CYS A 95 0.92 8.51 -2.47
N VAL A 96 -0.05 9.33 -2.02
CA VAL A 96 -0.34 9.49 -0.59
C VAL A 96 -0.78 8.18 0.04
N HIS A 97 -1.58 7.40 -0.69
CA HIS A 97 -2.07 6.11 -0.27
C HIS A 97 -0.94 5.09 -0.14
N LEU A 98 -0.07 4.98 -1.15
CA LEU A 98 1.11 4.12 -1.10
C LEU A 98 2.05 4.53 0.04
N GLY A 99 2.32 5.82 0.21
CA GLY A 99 3.14 6.31 1.33
C GLY A 99 2.55 5.97 2.69
N THR A 100 1.23 6.10 2.83
CA THR A 100 0.52 5.72 4.07
C THR A 100 0.59 4.21 4.32
N LYS A 101 0.46 3.39 3.27
CA LYS A 101 0.64 1.95 3.35
C LYS A 101 2.06 1.60 3.81
N MET A 102 3.10 2.13 3.17
CA MET A 102 4.50 1.84 3.51
C MET A 102 4.82 2.20 4.97
N LEU A 103 4.32 3.33 5.45
CA LEU A 103 4.48 3.72 6.87
C LEU A 103 3.74 2.76 7.81
N THR A 104 2.53 2.35 7.45
CA THR A 104 1.73 1.43 8.27
C THR A 104 2.37 0.05 8.32
N GLU A 105 2.80 -0.48 7.18
CA GLU A 105 3.57 -1.72 7.06
C GLU A 105 4.84 -1.66 7.93
N ARG A 106 5.59 -0.54 7.90
CA ARG A 106 6.75 -0.38 8.78
C ARG A 106 6.38 -0.50 10.26
N LYS A 107 5.30 0.15 10.70
CA LYS A 107 4.82 0.06 12.08
C LYS A 107 4.41 -1.37 12.45
N ILE A 108 3.77 -2.09 11.53
CA ILE A 108 3.41 -3.50 11.72
C ILE A 108 4.67 -4.37 11.87
N ARG A 109 5.67 -4.19 11.00
CA ARG A 109 6.96 -4.90 11.09
C ARG A 109 7.70 -4.61 12.40
N MET A 110 7.65 -3.37 12.88
CA MET A 110 8.19 -3.01 14.21
C MET A 110 7.43 -3.72 15.34
N CYS A 111 6.09 -3.74 15.28
CA CYS A 111 5.27 -4.50 16.22
C CYS A 111 5.63 -5.99 16.23
N PHE A 112 5.83 -6.58 15.06
CA PHE A 112 6.25 -7.98 14.91
C PHE A 112 7.61 -8.26 15.54
N HIS A 113 8.59 -7.39 15.30
CA HIS A 113 9.90 -7.51 15.93
C HIS A 113 9.82 -7.43 17.46
N GLU A 114 9.03 -6.50 18.01
CA GLU A 114 8.77 -6.42 19.45
C GLU A 114 8.02 -7.62 20.01
N LEU A 115 7.12 -8.24 19.24
CA LEU A 115 6.41 -9.44 19.67
C LEU A 115 7.31 -10.68 19.65
N GLN A 116 8.18 -10.83 18.65
CA GLN A 116 9.11 -11.96 18.57
C GLN A 116 10.13 -11.95 19.72
N SER A 117 10.54 -10.78 20.22
CA SER A 117 11.42 -10.72 21.40
C SER A 117 10.72 -11.15 22.70
N LEU A 118 9.40 -10.96 22.79
CA LEU A 118 8.59 -11.38 23.93
C LEU A 118 8.11 -12.83 23.83
N TYR A 119 7.89 -13.32 22.61
CA TYR A 119 7.41 -14.67 22.31
C TYR A 119 8.34 -15.31 21.27
N PRO A 120 9.47 -15.91 21.67
CA PRO A 120 10.45 -16.47 20.73
C PRO A 120 9.91 -17.60 19.85
N SER A 121 8.82 -18.25 20.26
CA SER A 121 8.10 -19.27 19.48
C SER A 121 7.25 -18.68 18.34
N LEU A 122 7.08 -17.36 18.28
CA LEU A 122 6.33 -16.67 17.23
C LEU A 122 7.11 -16.65 15.92
N GLN A 123 6.59 -17.41 14.97
CA GLN A 123 7.05 -17.40 13.58
C GLN A 123 6.23 -16.38 12.79
N ILE A 124 6.92 -15.53 12.03
CA ILE A 124 6.30 -14.50 11.20
C ILE A 124 6.89 -14.59 9.81
N THR A 125 6.06 -14.88 8.81
CA THR A 125 6.48 -14.90 7.41
C THR A 125 5.87 -13.70 6.69
N CYS A 126 6.73 -12.84 6.17
CA CYS A 126 6.31 -11.73 5.32
C CYS A 126 6.19 -12.24 3.88
N LEU A 127 4.97 -12.31 3.35
CA LEU A 127 4.78 -12.64 1.95
C LEU A 127 5.15 -11.38 1.15
N SER A 128 6.25 -11.48 0.39
CA SER A 128 6.73 -10.40 -0.47
C SER A 128 5.74 -10.17 -1.60
N THR A 129 4.71 -9.41 -1.30
CA THR A 129 3.86 -8.79 -2.32
C THR A 129 4.65 -7.66 -2.96
N SER A 130 4.41 -7.39 -4.24
CA SER A 130 5.07 -6.30 -4.95
C SER A 130 5.02 -5.02 -4.11
N LEU A 131 6.10 -4.24 -4.08
CA LEU A 131 6.11 -2.89 -3.46
C LEU A 131 4.96 -2.01 -3.98
N LEU A 132 4.48 -2.29 -5.19
CA LEU A 132 3.34 -1.64 -5.82
C LEU A 132 2.01 -2.37 -5.65
N ALA A 133 1.99 -3.57 -5.09
CA ALA A 133 0.73 -4.25 -4.80
C ALA A 133 -0.09 -3.39 -3.83
N SER A 134 -1.40 -3.40 -3.96
CA SER A 134 -2.31 -2.68 -3.05
C SER A 134 -2.31 -3.27 -1.63
N ALA A 135 -2.00 -4.57 -1.52
CA ALA A 135 -2.04 -5.30 -0.25
C ALA A 135 -0.63 -5.71 0.22
N ALA A 136 -0.41 -5.77 1.54
CA ALA A 136 0.74 -6.44 2.15
C ALA A 136 0.24 -7.58 3.03
N HIS A 137 0.92 -8.73 2.99
CA HIS A 137 0.45 -9.97 3.61
C HIS A 137 1.50 -10.57 4.53
N TRP A 138 1.04 -11.09 5.67
CA TRP A 138 1.86 -11.77 6.66
C TRP A 138 1.15 -13.00 7.17
N THR A 139 1.90 -14.05 7.45
CA THR A 139 1.41 -15.18 8.22
C THR A 139 2.08 -15.18 9.58
N LEU A 140 1.31 -15.41 10.64
CA LEU A 140 1.80 -15.50 12.01
C LEU A 140 1.44 -16.87 12.57
N GLN A 141 2.39 -17.53 13.22
CA GLN A 141 2.20 -18.87 13.76
C GLN A 141 2.87 -19.03 15.13
N VAL A 142 2.14 -19.62 16.08
CA VAL A 142 2.65 -20.10 17.38
C VAL A 142 1.98 -21.44 17.70
N GLY A 143 2.75 -22.53 17.72
CA GLY A 143 2.19 -23.87 17.88
C GLY A 143 1.17 -24.17 16.77
N GLU A 144 -0.04 -24.57 17.17
CA GLU A 144 -1.18 -24.82 16.28
C GLU A 144 -1.97 -23.56 15.90
N TRP A 145 -1.74 -22.44 16.60
CA TRP A 145 -2.41 -21.19 16.27
C TRP A 145 -1.72 -20.52 15.07
N GLN A 146 -2.43 -20.45 13.95
CA GLN A 146 -1.98 -19.83 12.71
C GLN A 146 -3.00 -18.79 12.25
N VAL A 147 -2.51 -17.60 11.88
CA VAL A 147 -3.34 -16.51 11.38
C VAL A 147 -2.71 -15.83 10.17
N ASP A 148 -3.55 -15.39 9.25
CA ASP A 148 -3.15 -14.56 8.11
C ASP A 148 -3.54 -13.12 8.39
N ALA A 149 -2.60 -12.20 8.19
CA ALA A 149 -2.80 -10.77 8.35
C ALA A 149 -2.57 -10.04 7.01
N GLU A 150 -3.46 -9.12 6.68
CA GLU A 150 -3.44 -8.34 5.45
C GLU A 150 -3.58 -6.84 5.75
N LEU A 151 -2.82 -6.02 5.03
CA LEU A 151 -2.97 -4.57 4.99
C LEU A 151 -3.45 -4.17 3.59
N GLU A 152 -4.73 -3.86 3.45
CA GLU A 152 -5.34 -3.46 2.19
C GLU A 152 -5.46 -1.94 2.11
N GLY A 153 -4.76 -1.33 1.16
CA GLY A 153 -5.03 0.01 0.66
C GLY A 153 -5.40 1.09 1.72
N GLY A 154 -4.70 1.16 2.84
CA GLY A 154 -5.05 2.07 3.94
C GLY A 154 -4.43 1.64 5.26
N PRO A 155 -4.83 2.23 6.40
CA PRO A 155 -4.36 1.81 7.73
C PRO A 155 -5.11 0.57 8.27
N ARG A 156 -6.07 0.03 7.52
CA ARG A 156 -6.91 -1.09 7.95
C ARG A 156 -6.13 -2.39 7.84
N ILE A 157 -6.03 -3.08 8.96
CA ILE A 157 -5.38 -4.38 9.04
C ILE A 157 -6.48 -5.42 9.23
N SER A 158 -6.52 -6.43 8.38
CA SER A 158 -7.43 -7.56 8.51
C SER A 158 -6.64 -8.76 9.03
N ILE A 159 -7.19 -9.51 9.99
CA ILE A 159 -6.67 -10.83 10.35
C ILE A 159 -7.76 -11.86 10.13
N CYS A 160 -7.41 -12.99 9.54
CA CYS A 160 -8.26 -14.16 9.51
C CYS A 160 -7.56 -15.40 10.04
N TRP A 161 -8.35 -16.30 10.64
CA TRP A 161 -7.88 -17.58 11.16
C TRP A 161 -9.03 -18.57 11.31
N TRP A 162 -8.68 -19.83 11.50
CA TRP A 162 -9.63 -20.89 11.84
C TRP A 162 -9.57 -21.18 13.33
N ASP A 163 -10.74 -21.26 13.98
CA ASP A 163 -10.88 -21.65 15.38
C ASP A 163 -11.84 -22.82 15.47
N LYS A 164 -11.32 -24.04 15.66
CA LYS A 164 -12.12 -25.27 15.86
C LYS A 164 -13.27 -25.42 14.86
N GLU A 165 -12.97 -25.23 13.57
CA GLU A 165 -13.89 -25.28 12.41
C GLU A 165 -14.64 -23.99 12.08
N ASP A 166 -14.56 -22.93 12.90
CA ASP A 166 -15.12 -21.62 12.57
C ASP A 166 -14.08 -20.71 11.91
N PHE A 167 -14.40 -20.18 10.73
CA PHE A 167 -13.62 -19.10 10.13
C PHE A 167 -13.90 -17.79 10.88
N ARG A 168 -12.83 -17.13 11.33
CA ARG A 168 -12.87 -15.82 12.00
C ARG A 168 -12.15 -14.81 11.13
N LYS A 169 -12.75 -13.61 11.00
CA LYS A 169 -12.10 -12.43 10.42
C LYS A 169 -12.36 -11.23 11.32
N VAL A 170 -11.32 -10.46 11.59
CA VAL A 170 -11.39 -9.24 12.38
C VAL A 170 -10.58 -8.15 11.69
N ASP A 171 -11.17 -6.95 11.64
CA ASP A 171 -10.52 -5.79 11.06
C ASP A 171 -10.14 -4.80 12.16
N PHE A 172 -9.00 -4.15 11.97
CA PHE A 172 -8.41 -3.22 12.90
C PHE A 172 -8.19 -1.87 12.22
N GLU A 173 -8.68 -0.81 12.85
CA GLU A 173 -8.53 0.57 12.35
C GLU A 173 -7.18 1.19 12.69
N SER A 174 -6.40 0.55 13.57
CA SER A 174 -5.06 1.02 13.92
C SER A 174 -4.10 -0.11 14.29
N VAL A 175 -2.81 0.14 14.02
CA VAL A 175 -1.71 -0.75 14.42
C VAL A 175 -1.67 -0.95 15.94
N GLY A 176 -2.09 0.04 16.73
CA GLY A 176 -2.14 -0.05 18.19
C GLY A 176 -3.14 -1.10 18.68
N ILE A 177 -4.37 -1.08 18.14
CA ILE A 177 -5.41 -2.06 18.50
C ILE A 177 -5.00 -3.46 18.01
N PHE A 178 -4.49 -3.53 16.78
CA PHE A 178 -3.93 -4.77 16.21
C PHE A 178 -2.85 -5.38 17.11
N ARG A 179 -1.89 -4.57 17.58
CA ARG A 179 -0.85 -5.01 18.51
C ARG A 179 -1.43 -5.57 19.81
N LEU A 180 -2.37 -4.86 20.42
CA LEU A 180 -2.99 -5.30 21.68
C LEU A 180 -3.75 -6.63 21.50
N PHE A 181 -4.42 -6.79 20.36
CA PHE A 181 -5.07 -8.04 20.00
C PHE A 181 -4.05 -9.18 19.91
N LEU A 182 -2.96 -9.01 19.16
CA LEU A 182 -1.91 -10.03 19.04
C LEU A 182 -1.31 -10.38 20.40
N GLN A 183 -0.96 -9.38 21.22
CA GLN A 183 -0.43 -9.62 22.57
C GLN A 183 -1.41 -10.45 23.42
N ARG A 184 -2.71 -10.17 23.34
CA ARG A 184 -3.72 -10.93 24.06
C ARG A 184 -3.80 -12.38 23.57
N GLN A 185 -3.80 -12.62 22.26
CA GLN A 185 -3.88 -13.97 21.72
C GLN A 185 -2.62 -14.78 22.03
N LEU A 186 -1.44 -14.19 21.85
CA LEU A 186 -0.17 -14.84 22.15
C LEU A 186 -0.07 -15.27 23.61
N ARG A 187 -0.54 -14.44 24.55
CA ARG A 187 -0.63 -14.83 25.98
C ARG A 187 -1.57 -16.00 26.23
N ARG A 188 -2.67 -16.11 25.48
CA ARG A 188 -3.62 -17.22 25.63
C ARG A 188 -3.00 -18.51 25.12
N VAL A 189 -2.39 -18.47 23.94
CA VAL A 189 -1.73 -19.63 23.34
C VAL A 189 -0.57 -20.11 24.21
N ALA A 190 0.25 -19.18 24.73
CA ALA A 190 1.36 -19.52 25.62
C ALA A 190 0.89 -20.24 26.90
N ARG A 191 -0.21 -19.79 27.52
CA ARG A 191 -0.78 -20.47 28.71
C ARG A 191 -1.31 -21.86 28.39
N GLN A 192 -1.97 -22.03 27.24
CA GLN A 192 -2.48 -23.34 26.83
C GLN A 192 -1.33 -24.35 26.62
N GLN A 193 -0.21 -23.89 26.07
CA GLN A 193 0.98 -24.73 25.91
C GLN A 193 1.65 -25.11 27.25
N GLU A 194 1.54 -24.26 28.28
CA GLU A 194 2.03 -24.57 29.62
C GLU A 194 1.11 -25.56 30.36
N GLU A 195 -0.20 -25.53 30.09
CA GLU A 195 -1.19 -26.45 30.71
C GLU A 195 -1.16 -27.87 30.09
N GLU A 196 -0.62 -28.01 28.88
CA GLU A 196 -0.52 -29.29 28.15
C GLU A 196 0.82 -30.02 28.35
N GLN A 197 1.77 -29.45 29.10
CA GLN A 197 3.07 -30.06 29.46
C GLN A 197 3.07 -30.62 30.89
#